data_AF-A0A0S2IVD8-F1
#
_entry.id   AF-A0A0S2IVD8-F1
#
_cell.length_a   1.000
_cell.length_b   1.000
_cell.length_c   1.000
_cell.angle_alpha   90.00
_cell.angle_beta   90.00
_cell.angle_gamma   90.00
#
_symmetry.space_group_name_H-M   'P 1'
#
loop_
_entity.id
_entity.type
_entity.pdbx_description
1 polymer ?
#
loop_
_entity_poly.entity_id
_entity_poly.type
_entity_poly.pdbx_seq_one_letter_code
_entity_poly.pdbx_strand_id
1 'polypeptide(L)'
;MPSNLFLRKAKTLFESFKGMLTMIRKLTCVFAFLFFISTSAEESSDFRNDLNSLMAVFQTCECKFVRNGVEHDPKEARAHMEKKLKAVEGRIQTIQEFIDYIGSKSSVSGKPYLVKFADGKTKESGVWLKEKWNEILKERNSSTKSIRKKKN
;
A
#
# COMPACT_ATOMS: atom_id res chain seq x y z
N MET A 1 -72.45 20.73 27.05
CA MET A 1 -71.68 19.49 26.83
C MET A 1 -70.83 19.65 25.58
N PRO A 2 -69.49 19.68 25.67
CA PRO A 2 -68.64 19.85 24.49
C PRO A 2 -68.67 18.59 23.63
N SER A 3 -68.84 18.78 22.33
CA SER A 3 -69.10 17.75 21.33
C SER A 3 -67.87 16.86 21.06
N ASN A 4 -68.13 15.57 20.88
CA ASN A 4 -67.18 14.50 20.54
C ASN A 4 -66.33 14.74 19.27
N LEU A 5 -66.58 15.85 18.55
CA LEU A 5 -65.86 16.23 17.33
C LEU A 5 -64.51 16.90 17.63
N PHE A 6 -64.41 17.65 18.74
CA PHE A 6 -63.17 18.35 19.11
C PHE A 6 -62.09 17.37 19.58
N LEU A 7 -62.49 16.36 20.36
CA LEU A 7 -61.59 15.30 20.84
C LEU A 7 -61.11 14.37 19.72
N ARG A 8 -61.92 14.17 18.66
CA ARG A 8 -61.52 13.36 17.49
C ARG A 8 -60.50 14.08 16.60
N LYS A 9 -60.61 15.40 16.42
CA LYS A 9 -59.58 16.19 15.71
C LYS A 9 -58.26 16.28 16.48
N ALA A 10 -58.32 16.42 17.81
CA ALA A 10 -57.11 16.43 18.65
C ALA A 10 -56.36 15.08 18.61
N LYS A 11 -57.09 13.96 18.63
CA LYS A 11 -56.51 12.61 18.58
C LYS A 11 -55.86 12.30 17.22
N THR A 12 -56.48 12.75 16.12
CA THR A 12 -55.93 12.56 14.76
C THR A 12 -54.72 13.47 14.49
N LEU A 13 -54.71 14.70 14.99
CA LEU A 13 -53.53 15.58 14.92
C LEU A 13 -52.35 15.04 15.75
N PHE A 14 -52.61 14.49 16.94
CA PHE A 14 -51.59 13.92 17.81
C PHE A 14 -50.96 12.63 17.23
N GLU A 15 -51.77 11.77 16.59
CA GLU A 15 -51.26 10.57 15.91
C GLU A 15 -50.48 10.88 14.63
N SER A 16 -50.87 11.92 13.86
CA SER A 16 -50.04 12.44 12.76
C SER A 16 -48.70 13.02 13.23
N PHE A 17 -48.67 13.65 14.41
CA PHE A 17 -47.44 14.20 15.00
C PHE A 17 -46.49 13.09 15.49
N LYS A 18 -47.02 12.01 16.07
CA LYS A 18 -46.23 10.82 16.43
C LYS A 18 -45.62 10.12 15.22
N GLY A 19 -46.36 10.00 14.11
CA GLY A 19 -45.87 9.45 12.83
C GLY A 19 -44.72 10.27 12.24
N MET A 20 -44.81 11.59 12.33
CA MET A 20 -43.76 12.52 11.89
C MET A 20 -42.48 12.41 12.75
N LEU A 21 -42.64 12.27 14.06
CA LEU A 21 -41.52 12.09 15.00
C LEU A 21 -40.83 10.72 14.86
N THR A 22 -41.57 9.67 14.45
CA THR A 22 -41.00 8.34 14.15
C THR A 22 -40.28 8.28 12.80
N MET A 23 -40.67 9.11 11.82
CA MET A 23 -39.97 9.23 10.54
C MET A 23 -38.61 9.95 10.69
N ILE A 24 -38.51 10.97 11.57
CA ILE A 24 -37.24 11.66 11.87
C ILE A 24 -36.23 10.71 12.54
N ARG A 25 -36.70 9.74 13.34
CA ARG A 25 -35.86 8.71 13.99
C ARG A 25 -35.43 7.57 13.07
N LYS A 26 -36.14 7.36 11.95
CA LYS A 26 -35.71 6.44 10.88
C LYS A 26 -34.81 7.12 9.84
N LEU A 27 -34.92 8.44 9.69
CA LEU A 27 -34.06 9.21 8.79
C LEU A 27 -32.66 9.49 9.40
N THR A 28 -32.54 9.44 10.72
CA THR A 28 -31.25 9.53 11.42
C THR A 28 -30.43 8.23 11.40
N CYS A 29 -31.01 7.09 11.00
CA CYS A 29 -30.27 5.82 10.85
C CYS A 29 -29.82 5.52 9.41
N VAL A 30 -30.25 6.31 8.40
CA VAL A 30 -29.80 6.12 7.00
C VAL A 30 -28.76 7.16 6.58
N PHE A 31 -28.71 8.34 7.24
CA PHE A 31 -27.70 9.37 6.94
C PHE A 31 -26.44 9.32 7.83
N ALA A 32 -26.42 8.47 8.85
CA ALA A 32 -25.22 8.16 9.65
C ALA A 32 -24.50 6.88 9.16
N PHE A 33 -24.78 6.45 7.92
CA PHE A 33 -24.03 5.40 7.20
C PHE A 33 -23.47 5.92 5.87
N LEU A 34 -23.35 7.25 5.72
CA LEU A 34 -22.72 7.92 4.57
C LEU A 34 -21.54 8.79 5.00
N PHE A 35 -20.84 8.38 6.06
CA PHE A 35 -19.62 9.06 6.49
C PHE A 35 -18.63 8.10 7.15
N PHE A 36 -18.19 7.03 6.45
CA PHE A 36 -16.87 6.43 6.71
C PHE A 36 -16.45 5.40 5.65
N ILE A 37 -16.25 5.82 4.40
CA ILE A 37 -15.20 5.19 3.59
C ILE A 37 -14.44 6.33 2.90
N SER A 38 -13.75 7.14 3.72
CA SER A 38 -12.66 7.94 3.19
C SER A 38 -11.50 6.99 2.89
N THR A 39 -11.24 6.83 1.59
CA THR A 39 -9.97 6.49 0.93
C THR A 39 -8.90 5.74 1.72
N SER A 40 -8.47 4.59 1.19
CA SER A 40 -7.06 4.22 1.27
C SER A 40 -6.59 3.72 -0.10
N ALA A 41 -6.50 4.63 -1.07
CA ALA A 41 -5.74 4.39 -2.30
C ALA A 41 -4.27 4.84 -2.19
N GLU A 42 -3.82 5.26 -1.00
CA GLU A 42 -2.53 5.94 -0.77
C GLU A 42 -1.34 4.98 -0.57
N GLU A 43 -1.59 3.72 -0.17
CA GLU A 43 -0.53 2.68 -0.04
C GLU A 43 0.16 2.38 -1.39
N SER A 44 -0.57 2.46 -2.50
CA SER A 44 -0.03 2.06 -3.81
C SER A 44 1.00 3.04 -4.37
N SER A 45 0.86 4.34 -4.09
CA SER A 45 1.82 5.35 -4.56
C SER A 45 3.15 5.24 -3.82
N ASP A 46 3.09 4.99 -2.51
CA ASP A 46 4.28 4.89 -1.67
C ASP A 46 5.10 3.65 -2.05
N PHE A 47 4.46 2.51 -2.25
CA PHE A 47 5.12 1.31 -2.75
C PHE A 47 5.85 1.52 -4.08
N ARG A 48 5.22 2.16 -5.07
CA ARG A 48 5.85 2.37 -6.38
C ARG A 48 7.04 3.32 -6.29
N ASN A 49 6.93 4.36 -5.48
CA ASN A 49 8.03 5.30 -5.25
C ASN A 49 9.20 4.63 -4.53
N ASP A 50 8.91 3.80 -3.55
CA ASP A 50 9.90 3.02 -2.81
C ASP A 50 10.58 1.97 -3.69
N LEU A 51 9.81 1.28 -4.53
CA LEU A 51 10.32 0.31 -5.48
C LEU A 51 11.26 1.00 -6.49
N ASN A 52 10.86 2.15 -7.02
CA ASN A 52 11.71 2.94 -7.90
C ASN A 52 13.02 3.36 -7.21
N SER A 53 12.94 3.77 -5.94
CA SER A 53 14.12 4.12 -5.14
C SER A 53 15.07 2.92 -4.99
N LEU A 54 14.55 1.74 -4.65
CA LEU A 54 15.34 0.52 -4.52
C LEU A 54 15.94 0.08 -5.87
N MET A 55 15.18 0.17 -6.96
CA MET A 55 15.65 -0.18 -8.30
C MET A 55 16.70 0.81 -8.83
N ALA A 56 16.66 2.07 -8.41
CA ALA A 56 17.70 3.04 -8.75
C ALA A 56 19.07 2.63 -8.16
N VAL A 57 19.10 2.14 -6.91
CA VAL A 57 20.33 1.58 -6.31
C VAL A 57 20.82 0.36 -7.08
N PHE A 58 19.90 -0.45 -7.61
CA PHE A 58 20.25 -1.57 -8.49
C PHE A 58 20.88 -1.12 -9.80
N GLN A 59 20.43 0.01 -10.36
CA GLN A 59 20.95 0.54 -11.63
C GLN A 59 22.29 1.24 -11.48
N THR A 60 22.59 1.80 -10.30
CA THR A 60 23.87 2.46 -10.02
C THR A 60 24.93 1.50 -9.49
N CYS A 61 24.58 0.26 -9.13
CA CYS A 61 25.59 -0.74 -8.83
C CYS A 61 26.37 -1.07 -10.11
N GLU A 62 27.68 -1.16 -10.00
CA GLU A 62 28.52 -1.80 -11.02
C GLU A 62 28.47 -3.33 -10.83
N CYS A 63 27.27 -3.90 -10.98
CA CYS A 63 27.00 -5.30 -10.70
C CYS A 63 26.14 -5.97 -11.77
N LYS A 64 26.21 -7.30 -11.84
CA LYS A 64 25.41 -8.16 -12.72
C LYS A 64 24.37 -8.92 -11.90
N PHE A 65 23.20 -9.14 -12.48
CA PHE A 65 22.18 -9.99 -11.90
C PHE A 65 22.26 -11.39 -12.47
N VAL A 66 22.39 -12.41 -11.62
CA VAL A 66 22.49 -13.80 -12.06
C VAL A 66 21.18 -14.52 -11.77
N ARG A 67 20.51 -14.97 -12.83
CA ARG A 67 19.27 -15.73 -12.77
C ARG A 67 19.46 -17.08 -13.43
N ASN A 68 19.25 -18.16 -12.67
CA ASN A 68 19.40 -19.53 -13.16
C ASN A 68 20.78 -19.80 -13.80
N GLY A 69 21.83 -19.12 -13.31
CA GLY A 69 23.19 -19.25 -13.84
C GLY A 69 23.51 -18.34 -15.03
N VAL A 70 22.55 -17.55 -15.52
CA VAL A 70 22.75 -16.59 -16.62
C VAL A 70 22.91 -15.19 -16.05
N GLU A 71 23.94 -14.47 -16.51
CA GLU A 71 24.17 -13.07 -16.17
C GLU A 71 23.27 -12.15 -16.99
N HIS A 72 22.76 -11.13 -16.32
CA HIS A 72 21.87 -10.12 -16.86
C HIS A 72 22.31 -8.75 -16.39
N ASP A 73 22.10 -7.75 -17.24
CA ASP A 73 22.34 -6.36 -16.86
C ASP A 73 21.27 -5.86 -15.88
N PRO A 74 21.58 -4.85 -15.04
CA PRO A 74 20.63 -4.27 -14.11
C PRO A 74 19.29 -3.85 -14.73
N LYS A 75 19.30 -3.37 -15.98
CA LYS A 75 18.10 -3.00 -16.73
C LYS A 75 17.21 -4.22 -17.03
N GLU A 76 17.83 -5.35 -17.42
CA GLU A 76 17.11 -6.60 -17.70
C GLU A 76 16.53 -7.21 -16.42
N ALA A 77 17.28 -7.15 -15.32
CA ALA A 77 16.82 -7.59 -14.01
C ALA A 77 15.57 -6.82 -13.56
N ARG A 78 15.58 -5.48 -13.69
CA ARG A 78 14.42 -4.63 -13.39
C ARG A 78 13.22 -5.02 -14.26
N ALA A 79 13.40 -5.13 -15.56
CA ALA A 79 12.32 -5.52 -16.48
C ALA A 79 11.72 -6.89 -16.12
N HIS A 80 12.57 -7.85 -15.75
CA HIS A 80 12.14 -9.17 -15.27
C HIS A 80 11.31 -9.09 -13.98
N MET A 81 11.77 -8.31 -13.00
CA MET A 81 11.06 -8.12 -11.73
C MET A 81 9.72 -7.38 -11.93
N GLU A 82 9.67 -6.35 -12.78
CA GLU A 82 8.43 -5.63 -13.12
C GLU A 82 7.43 -6.54 -13.82
N LYS A 83 7.88 -7.39 -14.76
CA LYS A 83 7.02 -8.40 -15.40
C LYS A 83 6.42 -9.35 -14.35
N LYS A 84 7.24 -9.83 -13.43
CA LYS A 84 6.81 -10.75 -12.37
C LYS A 84 5.84 -10.07 -11.38
N LEU A 85 6.09 -8.81 -11.04
CA LEU A 85 5.20 -7.99 -10.21
C LEU A 85 3.83 -7.75 -10.88
N LYS A 86 3.81 -7.51 -12.20
CA LYS A 86 2.56 -7.39 -12.96
C LYS A 86 1.73 -8.68 -12.91
N ALA A 87 2.39 -9.84 -12.94
CA ALA A 87 1.73 -11.15 -12.92
C ALA A 87 1.05 -11.50 -11.59
N VAL A 88 1.36 -10.78 -10.50
CA VAL A 88 0.71 -10.98 -9.19
C VAL A 88 -0.42 -9.98 -8.93
N GLU A 89 -0.81 -9.19 -9.92
CA GLU A 89 -2.03 -8.35 -9.94
C GLU A 89 -2.27 -7.50 -8.66
N GLY A 90 -1.21 -6.88 -8.12
CA GLY A 90 -1.33 -5.98 -6.96
C GLY A 90 -1.43 -6.68 -5.60
N ARG A 91 -1.21 -8.00 -5.53
CA ARG A 91 -1.09 -8.75 -4.26
C ARG A 91 0.15 -8.39 -3.44
N ILE A 92 1.13 -7.72 -4.05
CA ILE A 92 2.33 -7.23 -3.38
C ILE A 92 2.21 -5.73 -3.25
N GLN A 93 2.27 -5.24 -2.01
CA GLN A 93 2.10 -3.83 -1.68
C GLN A 93 3.26 -3.28 -0.85
N THR A 94 4.17 -4.14 -0.37
CA THR A 94 5.34 -3.70 0.40
C THR A 94 6.66 -4.06 -0.27
N ILE A 95 7.72 -3.32 0.04
CA ILE A 95 9.07 -3.62 -0.45
C ILE A 95 9.57 -4.96 0.09
N GLN A 96 9.23 -5.30 1.33
CA GLN A 96 9.58 -6.58 1.93
C GLN A 96 8.97 -7.74 1.13
N GLU A 97 7.67 -7.68 0.82
CA GLU A 97 7.01 -8.68 -0.03
C GLU A 97 7.60 -8.73 -1.44
N PHE A 98 7.89 -7.57 -2.03
CA PHE A 98 8.56 -7.52 -3.32
C PHE A 98 9.90 -8.26 -3.27
N ILE A 99 10.74 -8.02 -2.26
CA ILE A 99 12.02 -8.70 -2.15
C ILE A 99 11.82 -10.21 -1.96
N ASP A 100 10.92 -10.62 -1.06
CA ASP A 100 10.74 -12.02 -0.71
C ASP A 100 10.12 -12.84 -1.84
N TYR A 101 9.12 -12.30 -2.55
CA TYR A 101 8.37 -13.04 -3.58
C TYR A 101 8.86 -12.78 -5.00
N ILE A 102 9.41 -11.60 -5.29
CA ILE A 102 9.83 -11.19 -6.64
C ILE A 102 11.34 -11.21 -6.78
N GLY A 103 12.05 -10.50 -5.90
CA GLY A 103 13.48 -10.21 -6.02
C GLY A 103 14.43 -11.29 -5.50
N SER A 104 13.96 -12.29 -4.75
CA SER A 104 14.83 -13.27 -4.08
C SER A 104 15.17 -14.48 -4.95
N LYS A 105 14.18 -15.05 -5.66
CA LYS A 105 14.32 -16.34 -6.35
C LYS A 105 13.39 -16.52 -7.54
N SER A 106 13.77 -17.47 -8.38
CA SER A 106 13.00 -17.92 -9.54
C SER A 106 11.75 -18.68 -9.09
N SER A 107 10.56 -18.27 -9.55
CA SER A 107 9.34 -19.05 -9.33
C SER A 107 9.29 -20.35 -10.13
N VAL A 108 10.08 -20.43 -11.23
CA VAL A 108 10.08 -21.60 -12.11
C VAL A 108 11.02 -22.69 -11.59
N SER A 109 12.21 -22.31 -11.10
CA SER A 109 13.26 -23.25 -10.70
C SER A 109 13.50 -23.29 -9.20
N GLY A 110 12.92 -22.37 -8.42
CA GLY A 110 13.16 -22.22 -6.98
C GLY A 110 14.54 -21.68 -6.59
N LYS A 111 15.49 -21.57 -7.52
CA LYS A 111 16.87 -21.14 -7.25
C LYS A 111 16.94 -19.66 -6.85
N PRO A 112 17.74 -19.31 -5.83
CA PRO A 112 17.98 -17.92 -5.48
C PRO A 112 18.66 -17.19 -6.64
N TYR A 113 18.30 -15.93 -6.81
CA TYR A 113 19.04 -15.04 -7.70
C TYR A 113 20.28 -14.53 -6.99
N LEU A 114 21.32 -14.19 -7.76
CA LEU A 114 22.54 -13.62 -7.22
C LEU A 114 22.80 -12.23 -7.81
N VAL A 115 23.55 -11.43 -7.08
CA VAL A 115 24.20 -10.21 -7.52
C VAL A 115 25.69 -10.51 -7.58
N LYS A 116 26.31 -10.32 -8.75
CA LYS A 116 27.74 -10.51 -8.99
C LYS A 116 28.40 -9.15 -9.13
N PHE A 117 29.41 -8.88 -8.31
CA PHE A 117 30.14 -7.61 -8.31
C PHE A 117 31.34 -7.66 -9.27
N ALA A 118 31.91 -6.49 -9.57
CA ALA A 118 33.09 -6.36 -10.42
C ALA A 118 34.30 -7.18 -9.91
N ASP A 119 34.42 -7.40 -8.60
CA ASP A 119 35.47 -8.22 -7.99
C ASP A 119 35.22 -9.75 -8.12
N GLY A 120 34.15 -10.13 -8.81
CA GLY A 120 33.76 -11.53 -9.04
C GLY A 120 33.01 -12.18 -7.88
N LYS A 121 32.89 -11.52 -6.72
CA LYS A 121 32.11 -12.05 -5.60
C LYS A 121 30.63 -12.04 -5.95
N THR A 122 29.91 -13.00 -5.39
CA THR A 122 28.47 -13.11 -5.53
C THR A 122 27.77 -13.01 -4.18
N LYS A 123 26.59 -12.41 -4.17
CA LYS A 123 25.71 -12.35 -3.01
C LYS A 123 24.29 -12.70 -3.41
N GLU A 124 23.52 -13.34 -2.55
CA GLU A 124 22.10 -13.58 -2.82
C GLU A 124 21.35 -12.25 -3.01
N SER A 125 20.57 -12.15 -4.07
CA SER A 125 19.86 -10.93 -4.44
C SER A 125 18.87 -10.51 -3.36
N GLY A 126 18.16 -11.46 -2.74
CA GLY A 126 17.24 -11.16 -1.65
C GLY A 126 17.93 -10.52 -0.44
N VAL A 127 19.10 -11.04 -0.04
CA VAL A 127 19.90 -10.47 1.06
C VAL A 127 20.40 -9.07 0.69
N TRP A 128 20.98 -8.93 -0.51
CA TRP A 128 21.49 -7.66 -0.99
C TRP A 128 20.39 -6.58 -1.09
N LEU A 129 19.21 -6.92 -1.60
CA LEU A 129 18.09 -5.98 -1.71
C LEU A 129 17.58 -5.54 -0.33
N LYS A 130 17.52 -6.45 0.65
CA LYS A 130 17.13 -6.10 2.04
C LYS A 130 18.11 -5.12 2.67
N GLU A 131 19.40 -5.31 2.47
CA GLU A 131 20.42 -4.38 2.95
C GLU A 131 20.26 -3.00 2.31
N LYS A 132 20.09 -2.93 0.99
CA LYS A 132 19.88 -1.66 0.29
C LYS A 132 18.61 -0.96 0.72
N TRP A 133 17.53 -1.71 0.94
CA TRP A 133 16.31 -1.13 1.48
C TRP A 133 16.51 -0.55 2.88
N ASN A 134 17.22 -1.26 3.76
CA ASN A 134 17.54 -0.77 5.11
C ASN A 134 18.43 0.48 5.10
N GLU A 135 19.39 0.57 4.16
CA GLU A 135 20.20 1.77 3.95
C GLU A 135 19.31 2.98 3.58
N ILE A 136 18.41 2.82 2.60
CA ILE A 136 17.44 3.86 2.18
C ILE A 136 16.60 4.33 3.36
N LEU A 137 16.09 3.41 4.19
CA LEU A 137 15.27 3.76 5.36
C LEU A 137 16.07 4.56 6.40
N LYS A 138 17.33 4.20 6.65
CA LYS A 138 18.21 4.94 7.57
C LYS A 138 18.45 6.37 7.07
N GLU A 139 18.74 6.53 5.78
CA GLU A 139 18.94 7.84 5.16
C GLU A 139 17.71 8.73 5.30
N ARG A 140 16.52 8.21 4.99
CA ARG A 140 15.24 8.94 5.16
C ARG A 140 14.99 9.37 6.60
N ASN A 141 15.24 8.49 7.55
CA ASN A 141 15.08 8.79 8.98
C ASN A 141 16.07 9.85 9.47
N SER A 142 17.32 9.81 8.99
CA SER A 142 18.35 10.79 9.33
C SER A 142 18.01 12.20 8.80
N SER A 143 17.52 12.29 7.56
CA SER A 143 17.07 13.55 6.94
C SER A 143 15.91 14.16 7.70
N THR A 144 14.92 13.34 8.06
CA THR A 144 13.76 13.77 8.85
C THR A 144 14.16 14.31 10.22
N LYS A 145 15.13 13.68 10.89
CA LYS A 145 15.66 14.13 12.19
C LYS A 145 16.39 15.48 12.07
N SER A 146 17.20 15.67 11.03
CA SER A 146 17.92 16.93 10.77
C SER A 146 16.96 18.10 10.55
N ILE A 147 15.92 17.90 9.73
CA ILE A 147 14.90 18.93 9.45
C ILE A 147 14.18 19.35 10.73
N ARG A 148 13.81 18.39 11.59
CA ARG A 148 13.16 18.68 12.88
C ARG A 148 14.07 19.46 13.84
N LYS A 149 15.38 19.18 13.86
CA LYS A 149 16.36 19.90 14.71
C LYS A 149 16.58 21.35 14.27
N LYS A 150 16.43 21.68 12.99
CA LYS A 150 16.59 23.06 12.48
C LYS A 150 15.37 23.95 12.73
N LYS A 151 14.22 23.35 13.03
CA LYS A 151 12.93 24.05 13.28
C LYS A 151 12.68 24.34 14.77
N ASN A 152 13.49 23.77 15.65
CA ASN A 152 13.49 24.01 17.10
C ASN A 152 14.70 24.86 17.48
#